data_AF-A0AAJ3LNY9-F1
#
_entry.id   AF-A0AAJ3LNY9-F1
#
_cell.length_a   1.000
_cell.length_b   1.000
_cell.length_c   1.000
_cell.angle_alpha   90.00
_cell.angle_beta   90.00
_cell.angle_gamma   90.00
#
_symmetry.space_group_name_H-M   'P 1'
#
loop_
_entity.id
_entity.type
_entity.pdbx_description
1 polymer ?
#
loop_
_entity_poly.entity_id
_entity_poly.type
_entity_poly.pdbx_seq_one_letter_code
_entity_poly.pdbx_strand_id
1 'polypeptide(L)'
;MAGCDFIANKAASNVTEQEAKDGFIEGCVKGALDPQAFKRQLSQAEASKLCHCAYDTASAQYTDREKWKRDLIRAGLSPNDQNQEIFQKLVAGLQSCATSQNLM
;
A
#
# COMPACT_ATOMS: atom_id res chain seq x y z
N MET A 1 -2.31 15.10 2.02
CA MET A 1 -1.58 14.94 0.75
C MET A 1 -0.12 14.62 1.07
N ALA A 2 0.25 13.35 1.24
CA ALA A 2 1.66 12.98 1.56
C ALA A 2 2.04 11.56 1.11
N GLY A 3 1.16 10.82 0.42
CA GLY A 3 1.44 9.48 -0.10
C GLY A 3 1.75 9.43 -1.60
N CYS A 4 1.58 10.54 -2.32
CA CYS A 4 1.64 10.57 -3.79
C CYS A 4 2.97 11.11 -4.37
N ASP A 5 3.80 11.76 -3.55
CA ASP A 5 5.04 12.42 -4.02
C ASP A 5 6.29 11.51 -3.98
N PHE A 6 6.24 10.38 -3.26
CA PHE A 6 7.45 9.60 -3.00
C PHE A 6 7.96 8.84 -4.24
N ILE A 7 7.07 8.30 -5.06
CA ILE A 7 7.46 7.58 -6.29
C ILE A 7 7.51 8.56 -7.48
N ALA A 8 6.79 9.69 -7.43
CA ALA A 8 6.70 10.67 -8.52
C ALA A 8 8.08 11.16 -8.98
N ASN A 9 9.00 11.32 -8.03
CA ASN A 9 10.36 11.76 -8.29
C ASN A 9 11.32 10.64 -8.73
N LYS A 10 10.89 9.37 -8.71
CA LYS A 10 11.67 8.18 -9.13
C LYS A 10 11.09 7.48 -10.37
N ALA A 11 10.08 8.05 -11.02
CA ALA A 11 9.31 7.45 -12.13
C ALA A 11 10.09 7.17 -13.44
N ALA A 12 11.42 7.28 -13.46
CA ALA A 12 12.26 6.95 -14.60
C ALA A 12 13.01 5.63 -14.35
N SER A 13 12.32 4.52 -14.63
CA SER A 13 12.86 3.18 -14.98
C SER A 13 13.71 2.36 -13.98
N ASN A 14 14.18 2.89 -12.84
CA ASN A 14 15.13 2.16 -11.98
C ASN A 14 14.64 1.78 -10.57
N VAL A 15 13.33 1.88 -10.29
CA VAL A 15 12.79 1.51 -8.98
C VAL A 15 12.70 -0.02 -8.84
N THR A 16 13.38 -0.56 -7.84
CA THR A 16 13.27 -1.98 -7.47
C THR A 16 11.90 -2.27 -6.83
N GLU A 17 11.46 -3.52 -6.87
CA GLU A 17 10.22 -3.92 -6.18
C GLU A 17 10.29 -3.63 -4.67
N GLN A 18 11.48 -3.77 -4.07
CA GLN A 18 11.72 -3.48 -2.67
C GLN A 18 11.52 -1.98 -2.37
N GLU A 19 12.09 -1.08 -3.18
CA GLU A 19 11.87 0.37 -3.01
C GLU A 19 10.40 0.76 -3.19
N ALA A 20 9.70 0.14 -4.14
CA ALA A 20 8.28 0.36 -4.34
C ALA A 20 7.45 -0.17 -3.17
N LYS A 21 7.85 -1.32 -2.59
CA LYS A 21 7.27 -1.87 -1.36
C LYS A 21 7.46 -0.92 -0.20
N ASP A 22 8.69 -0.50 0.06
CA ASP A 22 9.03 0.36 1.20
C ASP A 22 8.26 1.69 1.11
N GLY A 23 8.19 2.30 -0.08
CA GLY A 23 7.40 3.52 -0.30
C GLY A 23 5.90 3.31 -0.07
N PHE A 24 5.35 2.19 -0.53
CA PHE A 24 3.95 1.85 -0.24
C PHE A 24 3.71 1.66 1.26
N ILE A 25 4.57 0.92 1.96
CA ILE A 25 4.44 0.68 3.40
C ILE A 25 4.52 2.00 4.16
N GLU A 26 5.47 2.87 3.83
CA GLU A 26 5.59 4.17 4.48
C GLU A 26 4.33 5.03 4.31
N GLY A 27 3.81 5.14 3.07
CA GLY A 27 2.59 5.88 2.78
C GLY A 27 1.36 5.28 3.46
N CYS A 28 1.24 3.96 3.45
CA CYS A 28 0.17 3.23 4.12
C CYS A 28 0.21 3.44 5.64
N VAL A 29 1.39 3.33 6.27
CA VAL A 29 1.55 3.53 7.73
C VAL A 29 1.18 4.95 8.12
N LYS A 30 1.64 5.96 7.35
CA LYS A 30 1.26 7.35 7.58
C LYS A 30 -0.25 7.55 7.53
N GLY A 31 -0.94 6.93 6.56
CA GLY A 31 -2.40 6.97 6.47
C GLY A 31 -3.09 6.20 7.60
N ALA A 32 -2.54 5.06 8.02
CA ALA A 32 -3.14 4.22 9.05
C ALA A 32 -2.96 4.76 10.48
N LEU A 33 -1.98 5.63 10.68
CA LEU A 33 -1.79 6.40 11.91
C LEU A 33 -2.73 7.60 12.01
N ASP A 34 -3.46 7.94 10.95
CA ASP A 34 -4.49 8.98 10.99
C ASP A 34 -5.61 8.54 11.95
N PRO A 35 -5.95 9.35 12.96
CA PRO A 35 -6.96 8.99 13.96
C PRO A 35 -8.38 8.82 13.38
N GLN A 36 -8.64 9.27 12.14
CA GLN A 36 -9.91 9.07 11.45
C GLN A 36 -9.96 7.79 10.60
N ALA A 37 -8.82 7.11 10.39
CA ALA A 37 -8.75 5.94 9.52
C ALA A 37 -9.32 4.67 10.15
N PHE A 38 -9.29 4.55 11.48
CA PHE A 38 -9.69 3.37 12.23
C PHE A 38 -10.52 3.72 13.46
N LYS A 39 -11.31 2.76 13.96
CA LYS A 39 -12.12 2.91 15.19
C LYS A 39 -11.29 3.26 16.43
N ARG A 40 -10.02 2.90 16.43
CA ARG A 40 -9.04 3.29 17.44
C ARG A 40 -7.74 3.73 16.78
N GLN A 41 -6.98 4.55 17.48
CA GLN A 41 -5.64 4.90 17.06
C GLN A 41 -4.75 3.65 17.06
N LEU A 42 -4.07 3.41 15.93
CA LEU A 42 -3.10 2.34 15.80
C LEU A 42 -1.74 2.82 16.30
N SER A 43 -0.98 1.91 16.91
CA SER A 43 0.44 2.10 17.18
C SER A 43 1.23 1.98 15.87
N GLN A 44 2.43 2.56 15.82
CA GLN A 44 3.31 2.44 14.64
C GLN A 44 3.58 0.97 14.25
N ALA A 45 3.76 0.09 15.24
CA ALA A 45 3.94 -1.34 15.01
C ALA A 45 2.67 -2.01 14.42
N GLU A 46 1.49 -1.62 14.88
CA GLU A 46 0.21 -2.15 14.39
C GLU A 46 -0.07 -1.70 12.96
N ALA A 47 0.15 -0.40 12.68
CA ALA A 47 0.05 0.16 11.35
C ALA A 47 1.03 -0.51 10.38
N SER A 48 2.29 -0.69 10.79
CA SER A 48 3.31 -1.37 9.95
C SER A 48 2.93 -2.81 9.64
N LYS A 49 2.49 -3.57 10.66
CA LYS A 49 2.04 -4.96 10.48
C LYS A 49 0.83 -5.06 9.56
N LEU A 50 -0.13 -4.13 9.70
CA LEU A 50 -1.30 -4.04 8.84
C LEU A 50 -0.92 -3.77 7.38
N CYS A 51 -0.06 -2.79 7.13
CA CYS A 51 0.37 -2.43 5.79
C CYS A 51 1.20 -3.54 5.13
N HIS A 52 2.07 -4.22 5.88
CA HIS A 52 2.79 -5.40 5.39
C HIS A 52 1.83 -6.51 4.99
N CYS A 53 0.87 -6.84 5.84
CA CYS A 53 -0.13 -7.86 5.55
C CYS A 53 -0.95 -7.52 4.28
N ALA A 54 -1.35 -6.26 4.12
CA ALA A 54 -2.08 -5.82 2.93
C ALA A 54 -1.24 -5.92 1.65
N TYR A 55 0.03 -5.51 1.72
CA TYR A 55 0.98 -5.68 0.61
C TYR A 55 1.09 -7.16 0.22
N ASP A 56 1.36 -8.04 1.18
CA ASP A 56 1.60 -9.46 0.92
C ASP A 56 0.32 -10.11 0.33
N THR A 57 -0.85 -9.78 0.89
CA THR A 57 -2.17 -10.24 0.42
C THR A 57 -2.48 -9.76 -1.00
N ALA A 58 -2.22 -8.49 -1.32
CA ALA A 58 -2.44 -7.97 -2.66
C ALA A 58 -1.46 -8.58 -3.67
N SER A 59 -0.17 -8.66 -3.30
CA SER A 59 0.88 -9.19 -4.17
C SER A 59 0.70 -10.68 -4.49
N ALA A 60 0.09 -11.45 -3.58
CA ALA A 60 -0.24 -12.86 -3.80
C ALA A 60 -1.33 -13.07 -4.86
N GLN A 61 -2.12 -12.05 -5.18
CA GLN A 61 -3.12 -12.11 -6.25
C GLN A 61 -2.53 -11.87 -7.65
N TYR A 62 -1.24 -11.56 -7.74
CA TYR A 62 -0.54 -11.35 -9.00
C TYR A 62 0.29 -12.57 -9.36
N THR A 63 -0.06 -13.22 -10.48
CA THR A 63 0.74 -14.30 -11.07
C THR A 63 2.01 -13.75 -11.75
N ASP A 64 1.94 -12.54 -12.29
CA ASP A 64 3.05 -11.84 -12.93
C ASP A 64 3.65 -10.79 -11.97
N ARG A 65 4.88 -11.06 -11.52
CA ARG A 65 5.63 -10.16 -10.62
C ARG A 65 6.07 -8.87 -11.30
N GLU A 66 6.33 -8.89 -12.61
CA GLU A 66 6.66 -7.66 -13.34
C GLU A 66 5.44 -6.75 -13.48
N LYS A 67 4.26 -7.33 -13.71
CA LYS A 67 2.99 -6.60 -13.65
C LYS A 67 2.77 -6.02 -12.26
N TRP A 68 2.95 -6.81 -11.20
CA TRP A 68 2.82 -6.32 -9.82
C TRP A 68 3.71 -5.12 -9.54
N LYS A 69 5.02 -5.23 -9.82
CA LYS A 69 5.99 -4.15 -9.63
C LYS A 69 5.56 -2.89 -10.37
N ARG A 70 5.14 -3.03 -11.64
CA ARG A 70 4.71 -1.89 -12.48
C ARG A 70 3.47 -1.21 -11.90
N ASP A 71 2.45 -1.99 -11.53
CA ASP A 71 1.21 -1.46 -10.97
C ASP A 71 1.46 -0.79 -9.61
N LEU A 72 2.32 -1.37 -8.77
CA LEU A 72 2.70 -0.82 -7.46
C LEU A 72 3.40 0.54 -7.60
N ILE A 73 4.38 0.63 -8.50
CA ILE A 73 5.04 1.89 -8.84
C ILE A 73 3.97 2.89 -9.31
N ARG A 74 3.11 2.49 -10.26
CA ARG A 74 2.09 3.38 -10.81
C ARG A 74 1.09 3.87 -9.76
N ALA A 75 0.67 3.01 -8.83
CA ALA A 75 -0.22 3.38 -7.73
C ALA A 75 0.41 4.43 -6.80
N GLY A 76 1.71 4.32 -6.51
CA GLY A 76 2.42 5.32 -5.71
C GLY A 76 2.72 6.63 -6.46
N LEU A 77 2.60 6.65 -7.79
CA LEU A 77 2.76 7.86 -8.62
C LEU A 77 1.49 8.70 -8.68
N SER A 78 0.31 8.09 -8.79
CA SER A 78 -0.95 8.82 -8.84
C SER A 78 -2.16 7.89 -8.64
N PRO A 79 -3.13 8.22 -7.78
CA PRO A 79 -4.43 7.58 -7.82
C PRO A 79 -5.22 8.09 -9.03
N ASN A 80 -5.07 7.42 -10.17
CA ASN A 80 -5.86 7.66 -11.37
C ASN A 80 -6.71 6.42 -11.71
N ASP A 81 -7.68 6.55 -12.61
CA ASP A 81 -8.59 5.45 -12.98
C ASP A 81 -7.86 4.21 -13.49
N GLN A 82 -6.65 4.36 -14.06
CA GLN A 82 -5.83 3.25 -14.55
C GLN A 82 -5.21 2.40 -13.43
N ASN A 83 -5.24 2.88 -12.18
CA ASN A 83 -4.70 2.20 -11.00
C ASN A 83 -5.78 1.64 -10.08
N GLN A 84 -7.07 1.75 -10.45
CA GLN A 84 -8.16 1.31 -9.58
C GLN A 84 -8.05 -0.17 -9.18
N GLU A 85 -7.62 -1.05 -10.08
CA GLU A 85 -7.49 -2.49 -9.78
C GLU A 85 -6.51 -2.75 -8.63
N ILE A 86 -5.32 -2.16 -8.68
CA ILE A 86 -4.33 -2.34 -7.61
C ILE A 86 -4.79 -1.66 -6.31
N PHE A 87 -5.41 -0.48 -6.38
CA PHE A 87 -5.97 0.17 -5.20
C PHE A 87 -7.06 -0.69 -4.55
N GLN A 88 -7.97 -1.28 -5.33
CA GLN A 88 -9.00 -2.18 -4.81
C GLN A 88 -8.39 -3.41 -4.14
N LYS A 89 -7.36 -4.02 -4.74
CA LYS A 89 -6.65 -5.18 -4.14
C LYS A 89 -5.95 -4.81 -2.83
N LEU A 90 -5.29 -3.65 -2.79
CA LEU A 90 -4.63 -3.15 -1.58
C LEU A 90 -5.63 -2.79 -0.47
N VAL A 91 -6.75 -2.15 -0.80
CA VAL A 91 -7.83 -1.83 0.15
C VAL A 91 -8.50 -3.09 0.67
N ALA A 92 -8.81 -4.05 -0.20
CA ALA A 92 -9.36 -5.34 0.21
C ALA A 92 -8.38 -6.11 1.12
N GLY A 93 -7.08 -6.06 0.80
CA GLY A 93 -6.02 -6.60 1.65
C GLY A 93 -6.00 -5.93 3.02
N LEU A 94 -6.06 -4.60 3.08
CA LEU A 94 -6.12 -3.84 4.34
C LEU A 94 -7.34 -4.23 5.18
N GLN A 95 -8.52 -4.32 4.59
CA GLN A 95 -9.74 -4.71 5.29
C GLN A 95 -9.62 -6.12 5.87
N SER A 96 -9.22 -7.10 5.05
CA SER A 96 -9.03 -8.49 5.48
C SER A 96 -8.00 -8.61 6.61
N CYS A 97 -6.87 -7.92 6.47
CA CYS A 97 -5.81 -7.90 7.47
C CYS A 97 -6.19 -7.16 8.75
N ALA A 98 -7.02 -6.13 8.66
CA ALA A 98 -7.51 -5.41 9.84
C ALA A 98 -8.53 -6.25 10.61
N THR A 99 -9.45 -6.94 9.93
CA THR A 99 -10.37 -7.91 10.56
C THR A 99 -9.60 -9.04 11.24
N SER A 100 -8.61 -9.62 10.56
CA SER A 100 -7.78 -10.69 11.12
C SER A 100 -6.98 -10.26 12.36
N GLN A 101 -6.71 -8.95 12.49
CA GLN A 101 -5.99 -8.36 13.62
C GLN A 101 -6.92 -7.70 14.64
N ASN A 102 -8.24 -7.84 14.50
CA ASN A 102 -9.25 -7.26 15.38
C ASN A 102 -9.14 -5.72 15.51
N LEU A 103 -8.83 -5.05 14.40
CA LEU A 103 -8.65 -3.59 14.29
C LEU A 103 -9.90 -2.86 13.76
N MET A 104 -10.88 -3.61 13.24
CA MET A 104 -12.18 -3.13 12.73
C MET A 104 -13.31 -3.80 13.50
#